data_AF-M0VJI5-F1
#
_entry.id   AF-M0VJI5-F1
#
_cell.length_a   1.000
_cell.length_b   1.000
_cell.length_c   1.000
_cell.angle_alpha   90.00
_cell.angle_beta   90.00
_cell.angle_gamma   90.00
#
_symmetry.space_group_name_H-M   'P 1'
#
loop_
_entity.id
_entity.type
_entity.pdbx_description
1 polymer ?
#
loop_
_entity_poly.entity_id
_entity_poly.type
_entity_poly.pdbx_seq_one_letter_code
_entity_poly.pdbx_strand_id
1 'polypeptide(L)'
;MQEFIILPTGAASFKEAMKMGVEVYHNLKSVIKKKYGQDATNVGDEGGFAPNIQENKEGLELLKTAIEKAGYTGKVVIGMDVAASEFYNDKDKTYDLNFKE
;
A
#
# COMPACT_ATOMS: atom_id res chain seq x y z
N MET A 1 -9.04 -4.41 -5.92
CA MET A 1 -8.45 -4.45 -4.55
C MET A 1 -8.61 -3.09 -3.90
N GLN A 2 -8.84 -3.06 -2.59
CA GLN A 2 -9.08 -1.82 -1.85
C GLN A 2 -7.80 -1.27 -1.25
N GLU A 3 -7.10 -2.03 -0.41
CA GLU A 3 -5.98 -1.52 0.38
C GLU A 3 -4.73 -2.40 0.35
N PHE A 4 -3.58 -1.72 0.40
CA PHE A 4 -2.32 -2.30 0.83
C PHE A 4 -1.85 -1.58 2.09
N ILE A 5 -1.47 -2.36 3.11
CA ILE A 5 -1.16 -1.85 4.44
C ILE A 5 0.26 -2.32 4.82
N ILE A 6 0.99 -1.50 5.58
CA ILE A 6 2.27 -1.90 6.17
C ILE A 6 2.08 -2.32 7.63
N LEU A 7 2.74 -3.39 8.03
CA LEU A 7 2.62 -3.99 9.36
C LEU A 7 4.02 -4.10 9.99
N PRO A 8 4.38 -3.24 10.96
CA PRO A 8 5.69 -3.24 11.62
C PRO A 8 5.86 -4.38 12.65
N THR A 9 5.82 -5.64 12.19
CA THR A 9 5.84 -6.83 13.06
C THR A 9 7.17 -7.08 13.78
N GLY A 10 8.26 -6.48 13.30
CA GLY A 10 9.59 -6.58 13.91
C GLY A 10 9.89 -5.54 14.99
N ALA A 11 8.92 -4.71 15.39
CA ALA A 11 9.08 -3.73 16.45
C ALA A 11 8.98 -4.35 17.85
N ALA A 12 9.76 -3.86 18.81
CA ALA A 12 9.73 -4.29 20.21
C ALA A 12 8.68 -3.56 21.06
N SER A 13 8.04 -2.51 20.51
CA SER A 13 6.99 -1.76 21.19
C SER A 13 6.08 -1.05 20.21
N PHE A 14 4.89 -0.65 20.66
CA PHE A 14 3.99 0.16 19.85
C PHE A 14 4.62 1.50 19.43
N LYS A 15 5.42 2.13 20.30
CA LYS A 15 6.14 3.37 19.99
C LYS A 15 7.12 3.19 18.82
N GLU A 16 7.85 2.08 18.83
CA GLU A 16 8.76 1.73 17.73
C GLU A 16 7.97 1.39 16.45
N ALA A 17 6.89 0.61 16.56
CA ALA A 17 6.03 0.28 15.42
C ALA A 17 5.48 1.55 14.75
N MET A 18 5.00 2.51 15.54
CA MET A 18 4.51 3.79 15.03
C MET A 18 5.62 4.57 14.31
N LYS A 19 6.82 4.64 14.91
CA LYS A 19 7.98 5.30 14.27
C LYS A 19 8.31 4.65 12.92
N MET A 20 8.38 3.32 12.87
CA MET A 20 8.65 2.57 11.64
C MET A 20 7.58 2.85 10.59
N GLY A 21 6.30 2.82 10.97
CA GLY A 21 5.19 3.12 10.07
C GLY A 21 5.27 4.52 9.46
N VAL A 22 5.53 5.54 10.28
CA VAL A 22 5.69 6.94 9.85
C VAL A 22 6.86 7.10 8.88
N GLU A 23 8.01 6.50 9.19
CA GLU A 23 9.20 6.60 8.33
C GLU A 23 9.00 5.88 6.98
N VAL A 24 8.35 4.71 6.97
CA VAL A 24 7.99 4.03 5.71
C VAL A 24 6.98 4.86 4.91
N TYR A 25 5.97 5.45 5.56
CA TYR A 25 4.97 6.31 4.92
C TYR A 25 5.59 7.52 4.21
N HIS A 26 6.52 8.22 4.86
CA HIS A 26 7.23 9.36 4.24
C HIS A 26 8.20 8.94 3.12
N ASN A 27 8.83 7.76 3.24
CA ASN A 27 9.62 7.19 2.15
C ASN A 27 8.73 6.82 0.97
N LEU A 28 7.56 6.21 1.21
CA LEU A 28 6.57 5.87 0.19
C LEU A 28 6.09 7.12 -0.55
N LYS A 29 5.79 8.21 0.17
CA LYS A 29 5.45 9.51 -0.43
C LYS A 29 6.51 9.97 -1.43
N SER A 30 7.78 9.84 -1.06
CA SER A 30 8.92 10.25 -1.90
C SER A 30 9.09 9.33 -3.12
N VAL A 31 8.87 8.02 -2.96
CA VAL A 31 8.88 7.04 -4.05
C VAL A 31 7.75 7.34 -5.05
N ILE A 32 6.53 7.55 -4.56
CA ILE A 32 5.35 7.89 -5.37
C ILE A 32 5.57 9.21 -6.09
N LYS A 33 5.99 10.27 -5.38
CA LYS A 33 6.28 11.57 -5.99
C LYS A 33 7.28 11.48 -7.13
N LYS A 34 8.33 10.67 -6.94
CA LYS A 34 9.36 10.48 -7.97
C LYS A 34 8.83 9.77 -9.21
N LYS A 35 7.92 8.80 -9.04
CA LYS A 35 7.43 7.95 -10.13
C LYS A 35 6.22 8.54 -10.86
N TYR A 36 5.26 9.11 -10.14
CA TYR A 36 3.97 9.56 -10.67
C TYR A 36 3.76 11.08 -10.58
N GLY A 37 4.71 11.81 -9.99
CA GLY A 37 4.63 13.27 -9.85
C GLY A 37 4.00 13.74 -8.53
N GLN A 38 3.95 15.05 -8.36
CA GLN A 38 3.52 15.70 -7.11
C GLN A 38 2.07 15.37 -6.73
N ASP A 39 1.18 15.35 -7.72
CA ASP A 39 -0.27 15.20 -7.50
C ASP A 39 -0.65 13.80 -7.00
N ALA A 40 0.16 12.79 -7.32
CA ALA A 40 -0.02 11.42 -6.83
C ALA A 40 0.23 11.25 -5.32
N THR A 41 0.68 12.31 -4.62
CA THR A 41 0.89 12.29 -3.16
C THR A 41 -0.26 12.85 -2.34
N ASN A 42 -1.38 13.14 -3.00
CA ASN A 42 -2.65 13.38 -2.31
C ASN A 42 -3.10 12.11 -1.60
N VAL A 43 -3.90 12.29 -0.54
CA VAL A 43 -4.36 11.19 0.31
C VAL A 43 -5.85 10.94 0.12
N GLY A 44 -6.25 9.68 0.24
CA GLY A 44 -7.66 9.28 0.32
C GLY A 44 -8.22 9.41 1.74
N ASP A 45 -9.41 8.84 1.94
CA ASP A 45 -10.19 8.98 3.18
C ASP A 45 -9.46 8.43 4.41
N GLU A 46 -8.67 7.37 4.25
CA GLU A 46 -7.89 6.75 5.32
C GLU A 46 -6.45 7.26 5.43
N GLY A 47 -6.11 8.33 4.71
CA GLY A 47 -4.78 8.92 4.73
C GLY A 47 -3.73 8.17 3.90
N GLY A 48 -4.08 7.06 3.25
CA GLY A 48 -3.22 6.38 2.26
C GLY A 48 -3.09 7.16 0.95
N PHE A 49 -2.04 6.89 0.18
CA PHE A 49 -1.87 7.49 -1.16
C PHE A 49 -2.67 6.72 -2.21
N ALA A 50 -3.18 7.43 -3.22
CA ALA A 50 -3.91 6.85 -4.34
C ALA A 50 -3.22 7.13 -5.69
N PRO A 51 -1.99 6.63 -5.93
CA PRO A 51 -1.34 6.76 -7.22
C PRO A 51 -2.09 5.95 -8.29
N ASN A 52 -2.01 6.40 -9.54
CA ASN A 52 -2.61 5.72 -10.69
C ASN A 52 -1.80 4.46 -11.10
N ILE A 53 -1.82 3.43 -10.26
CA ILE A 53 -1.20 2.14 -10.55
C ILE A 53 -2.04 1.37 -11.59
N GLN A 54 -1.37 0.71 -12.53
CA GLN A 54 -2.03 -0.05 -13.58
C GLN A 54 -2.25 -1.52 -13.18
N GLU A 55 -1.42 -2.03 -12.27
CA GLU A 55 -1.51 -3.41 -11.80
C GLU A 55 -1.28 -3.48 -10.28
N ASN A 56 -1.97 -4.40 -9.62
CA ASN A 56 -1.81 -4.64 -8.17
C ASN A 56 -0.35 -4.92 -7.76
N LYS A 57 0.42 -5.58 -8.62
CA LYS A 57 1.84 -5.86 -8.39
C LYS A 57 2.66 -4.57 -8.23
N GLU A 58 2.28 -3.52 -8.93
CA GLU A 58 2.95 -2.23 -8.87
C GLU A 58 2.86 -1.60 -7.47
N GLY A 59 1.70 -1.70 -6.82
CA GLY A 59 1.50 -1.29 -5.43
C GLY A 59 2.44 -2.01 -4.46
N LEU A 60 2.59 -3.33 -4.63
CA LEU A 60 3.51 -4.13 -3.81
C LEU A 60 4.97 -3.72 -3.98
N GLU A 61 5.41 -3.43 -5.20
CA GLU A 61 6.79 -3.02 -5.47
C GLU A 61 7.10 -1.61 -4.93
N LEU A 62 6.12 -0.69 -4.94
CA LEU A 62 6.25 0.61 -4.29
C LEU A 62 6.47 0.45 -2.78
N LEU A 63 5.68 -0.41 -2.13
CA LEU A 63 5.80 -0.67 -0.70
C LEU A 63 7.12 -1.34 -0.34
N LYS A 64 7.55 -2.36 -1.09
CA LYS A 64 8.88 -2.99 -0.90
C LYS A 64 10.00 -1.95 -0.99
N THR A 65 9.96 -1.11 -2.01
CA THR A 65 10.95 -0.03 -2.19
C THR A 65 10.94 0.95 -1.01
N ALA A 66 9.76 1.32 -0.52
CA ALA A 66 9.64 2.23 0.62
C ALA A 66 10.14 1.62 1.94
N ILE A 67 9.84 0.34 2.18
CA ILE A 67 10.32 -0.42 3.35
C ILE A 67 11.84 -0.54 3.33
N GLU A 68 12.41 -0.86 2.17
CA GLU A 68 13.87 -0.97 1.99
C GLU A 68 14.55 0.38 2.25
N LYS A 69 14.05 1.46 1.66
CA LYS A 69 14.60 2.82 1.86
C LYS A 69 14.52 3.30 3.30
N ALA A 70 13.48 2.89 4.03
CA ALA A 70 13.36 3.19 5.46
C ALA A 70 14.27 2.32 6.34
N GLY A 71 14.96 1.31 5.78
CA GLY A 71 15.86 0.44 6.51
C GLY A 71 15.17 -0.66 7.32
N TYR A 72 13.93 -1.01 6.96
CA TYR A 72 13.09 -1.94 7.72
C TYR A 72 12.77 -3.26 7.00
N THR A 73 13.59 -3.65 6.02
CA THR A 73 13.49 -4.96 5.35
C THR A 73 13.49 -6.09 6.38
N GLY A 74 12.48 -6.97 6.31
CA GLY A 74 12.29 -8.08 7.25
C GLY A 74 11.69 -7.69 8.62
N LYS A 75 11.50 -6.40 8.89
CA LYS A 75 10.84 -5.89 10.11
C LYS A 75 9.46 -5.29 9.85
N VAL A 76 9.18 -4.89 8.61
CA VAL A 76 7.85 -4.47 8.15
C VAL A 76 7.40 -5.45 7.08
N VAL A 77 6.19 -5.98 7.24
CA VAL A 77 5.54 -6.85 6.25
C VAL A 77 4.34 -6.12 5.62
N ILE A 78 3.81 -6.66 4.53
CA ILE A 78 2.66 -6.08 3.83
C ILE A 78 1.40 -6.88 4.17
N GLY A 79 0.35 -6.19 4.55
CA GLY A 79 -1.02 -6.69 4.64
C GLY A 79 -1.87 -6.18 3.48
N MET A 80 -3.01 -6.82 3.23
CA MET A 80 -3.92 -6.46 2.15
C MET A 80 -5.37 -6.60 2.63
N ASP A 81 -6.19 -5.58 2.38
CA ASP A 81 -7.64 -5.74 2.34
C ASP A 81 -8.08 -5.75 0.87
N VAL A 82 -8.50 -6.94 0.43
CA VAL A 82 -8.92 -7.13 -0.96
C VAL A 82 -10.30 -6.52 -1.19
N ALA A 83 -11.18 -6.49 -0.18
CA ALA A 83 -12.61 -6.19 -0.31
C ALA A 83 -13.27 -6.96 -1.47
N ALA A 84 -13.01 -8.28 -1.56
CA ALA A 84 -13.34 -9.09 -2.73
C ALA A 84 -14.83 -9.14 -3.09
N SER A 85 -15.70 -8.88 -2.12
CA SER A 85 -17.15 -8.80 -2.32
C SER A 85 -17.55 -7.67 -3.28
N GLU A 86 -16.79 -6.58 -3.33
CA GLU A 86 -17.08 -5.41 -4.18
C GLU A 86 -17.00 -5.70 -5.68
N PHE A 87 -16.31 -6.78 -6.04
CA PHE A 87 -16.11 -7.18 -7.44
C PHE A 87 -16.37 -8.65 -7.67
N TYR A 88 -17.20 -9.25 -6.81
CA TYR A 88 -17.71 -10.59 -6.99
C TYR A 88 -18.90 -10.56 -7.96
N ASN A 89 -18.84 -11.38 -9.01
CA ASN A 89 -19.94 -11.57 -9.95
C ASN A 89 -20.79 -12.77 -9.51
N ASP A 90 -22.00 -12.47 -9.05
CA ASP A 90 -22.91 -13.47 -8.50
C ASP A 90 -23.47 -14.46 -9.54
N LYS A 91 -23.51 -14.07 -10.81
CA LYS A 91 -24.01 -14.91 -11.91
C LYS A 91 -22.98 -15.97 -12.28
N ASP A 92 -21.74 -15.53 -12.46
CA ASP A 92 -20.67 -16.36 -13.01
C ASP A 92 -19.84 -17.02 -11.91
N LYS A 93 -20.06 -16.63 -10.65
CA LYS A 93 -19.35 -17.10 -9.45
C LYS A 93 -17.84 -16.86 -9.55
N THR A 94 -17.45 -15.76 -10.20
CA THR A 94 -16.07 -15.32 -10.42
C THR A 94 -15.84 -13.91 -9.87
N TYR A 95 -14.59 -13.44 -9.87
CA TYR A 95 -14.20 -12.10 -9.44
C TYR A 95 -13.68 -11.29 -10.64
N ASP A 96 -14.21 -10.09 -10.83
CA ASP A 96 -13.74 -9.16 -11.86
C ASP A 96 -12.63 -8.27 -11.30
N LEU A 97 -11.37 -8.58 -11.63
CA LEU A 97 -10.23 -7.82 -11.14
C LEU A 97 -10.12 -6.42 -11.77
N ASN A 98 -10.87 -6.15 -12.84
CA ASN A 98 -10.85 -4.90 -13.59
C ASN A 98 -12.15 -4.09 -13.42
N PHE A 99 -13.00 -4.40 -12.45
CA PHE A 99 -14.32 -3.76 -12.26
C PHE A 99 -14.31 -2.23 -12.07
N LYS A 100 -13.14 -1.62 -11.86
CA LYS A 100 -12.94 -0.17 -11.71
C LYS A 100 -12.41 0.51 -12.98
N GLU A 101 -12.06 -0.25 -14.01
CA GLU A 101 -11.77 0.26 -15.37
C GLU A 101 -13.07 0.55 -16.13
#